data_AF-A0A522CF98-F1
#
_entry.id   AF-A0A522CF98-F1
#
_cell.length_a   1.000
_cell.length_b   1.000
_cell.length_c   1.000
_cell.angle_alpha   90.00
_cell.angle_beta   90.00
_cell.angle_gamma   90.00
#
_symmetry.space_group_name_H-M   'P 1'
#
loop_
_entity.id
_entity.type
_entity.pdbx_description
1 polymer ?
#
loop_
_entity_poly.entity_id
_entity_poly.type
_entity_poly.pdbx_seq_one_letter_code
_entity_poly.pdbx_strand_id
1 'polypeptide(L)'
;MNFKTTLVAAGLSAIVLGPGPAAAATVVNATRIEITSAIPDWIQIAEVFAFEFGSLDNVASAAEGGTASATSSGFGGPAHGAIDGNASPSYGSHFYHSGSPGGGEKLTINLGRTATLDSLRIVGRNDLRGRDFWNVSVFDAADTVLFSGQLDARTTANFDAVAKFDAPSVGGIPEPSTWAMMILGFGAAGAAMRSRRRVAVV
;
A
#
# COMPACT_ATOMS: atom_id res chain seq x y z
N MET A 1 5.87 -53.97 8.85
CA MET A 1 4.91 -52.85 8.79
C MET A 1 5.57 -51.74 8.02
N ASN A 2 5.21 -51.57 6.74
CA ASN A 2 5.95 -50.74 5.78
C ASN A 2 5.42 -49.31 5.81
N PHE A 3 6.23 -48.35 6.27
CA PHE A 3 5.91 -46.94 6.16
C PHE A 3 6.39 -46.40 4.82
N LYS A 4 5.45 -46.00 3.96
CA LYS A 4 5.73 -45.19 2.76
C LYS A 4 5.73 -43.73 3.19
N THR A 5 6.89 -43.08 3.12
CA THR A 5 7.01 -41.63 3.35
C THR A 5 6.64 -40.88 2.09
N THR A 6 5.50 -40.19 2.12
CA THR A 6 5.05 -39.28 1.07
C THR A 6 5.87 -37.99 1.15
N LEU A 7 6.64 -37.66 0.09
CA LEU A 7 7.26 -36.33 -0.04
C LEU A 7 6.16 -35.29 -0.29
N VAL A 8 6.01 -34.34 0.62
CA VAL A 8 5.28 -33.09 0.38
C VAL A 8 6.27 -32.11 -0.26
N ALA A 9 5.94 -31.65 -1.46
CA ALA A 9 6.70 -30.60 -2.15
C ALA A 9 6.57 -29.28 -1.37
N ALA A 10 7.63 -28.89 -0.67
CA ALA A 10 7.76 -27.53 -0.14
C ALA A 10 8.16 -26.60 -1.28
N GLY A 11 7.29 -25.65 -1.62
CA GLY A 11 7.60 -24.56 -2.54
C GLY A 11 8.77 -23.74 -2.00
N LEU A 12 9.88 -23.75 -2.72
CA LEU A 12 11.10 -23.04 -2.36
C LEU A 12 10.87 -21.54 -2.59
N SER A 13 10.55 -20.79 -1.54
CA SER A 13 10.67 -19.32 -1.57
C SER A 13 12.14 -18.96 -1.34
N ALA A 14 12.75 -18.31 -2.33
CA ALA A 14 14.13 -17.86 -2.26
C ALA A 14 14.28 -16.81 -1.15
N ILE A 15 15.05 -17.15 -0.11
CA ILE A 15 15.55 -16.17 0.85
C ILE A 15 16.69 -15.42 0.17
N VAL A 16 16.43 -14.19 -0.25
CA VAL A 16 17.48 -13.24 -0.64
C VAL A 16 17.95 -12.56 0.66
N LEU A 17 19.09 -13.00 1.19
CA LEU A 17 19.82 -12.31 2.26
C LEU A 17 20.96 -11.51 1.64
N GLY A 18 20.72 -10.23 1.41
CA GLY A 18 21.75 -9.24 1.08
C GLY A 18 21.20 -7.82 1.28
N PRO A 19 22.03 -6.83 1.63
CA PRO A 19 21.62 -5.44 1.66
C PRO A 19 21.57 -4.92 0.21
N GLY A 20 20.63 -5.47 -0.57
CA GLY A 20 20.24 -4.87 -1.83
C GLY A 20 19.41 -3.61 -1.57
N PRO A 21 19.31 -2.68 -2.52
CA PRO A 21 18.26 -1.67 -2.45
C PRO A 21 16.93 -2.38 -2.21
N ALA A 22 16.09 -1.85 -1.32
CA ALA A 22 14.75 -2.39 -1.09
C ALA A 22 14.11 -2.67 -2.46
N ALA A 23 13.71 -3.92 -2.70
CA ALA A 23 13.16 -4.30 -3.98
C ALA A 23 12.01 -3.36 -4.30
N ALA A 24 12.13 -2.66 -5.43
CA ALA A 24 11.11 -1.79 -5.97
C ALA A 24 9.82 -2.63 -6.14
N ALA A 25 8.80 -2.34 -5.32
CA ALA A 25 7.58 -3.14 -5.22
C ALA A 25 6.42 -2.36 -5.80
N THR A 26 5.83 -2.89 -6.88
CA THR A 26 4.55 -2.43 -7.41
C THR A 26 3.44 -3.29 -6.79
N VAL A 27 2.52 -2.66 -6.05
CA VAL A 27 1.46 -3.36 -5.30
C VAL A 27 0.12 -3.18 -6.01
N VAL A 28 -0.20 -4.12 -6.90
CA VAL A 28 -1.42 -4.10 -7.74
C VAL A 28 -2.40 -5.16 -7.27
N ASN A 29 -3.70 -4.82 -7.28
CA ASN A 29 -4.80 -5.68 -6.83
C ASN A 29 -4.76 -6.03 -5.33
N ALA A 30 -4.22 -5.14 -4.50
CA ALA A 30 -4.27 -5.31 -3.05
C ALA A 30 -5.71 -5.32 -2.56
N THR A 31 -5.99 -6.21 -1.61
CA THR A 31 -7.30 -6.34 -0.96
C THR A 31 -7.20 -6.42 0.56
N ARG A 32 -6.03 -6.79 1.09
CA ARG A 32 -5.87 -7.09 2.52
C ARG A 32 -4.47 -6.75 3.00
N ILE A 33 -4.38 -6.21 4.22
CA ILE A 33 -3.14 -5.90 4.92
C ILE A 33 -3.14 -6.70 6.22
N GLU A 34 -2.03 -7.35 6.54
CA GLU A 34 -1.77 -7.94 7.85
C GLU A 34 -0.59 -7.27 8.52
N ILE A 35 -0.75 -7.02 9.82
CA ILE A 35 0.25 -6.34 10.64
C ILE A 35 0.46 -7.16 11.91
N THR A 36 1.71 -7.55 12.16
CA THR A 36 2.14 -8.20 13.41
C THR A 36 3.27 -7.40 14.05
N SER A 37 3.55 -7.64 15.33
CA SER A 37 4.70 -7.00 15.97
C SER A 37 6.02 -7.56 15.41
N ALA A 38 6.96 -6.69 15.06
CA ALA A 38 8.33 -7.06 14.65
C ALA A 38 9.23 -7.43 15.84
N ILE A 39 8.77 -7.14 17.05
CA ILE A 39 9.43 -7.49 18.32
C ILE A 39 8.46 -8.27 19.21
N PRO A 40 8.90 -9.01 20.24
CA PRO A 40 8.00 -9.80 21.08
C PRO A 40 7.28 -8.91 22.11
N ASP A 41 6.51 -7.92 21.65
CA ASP A 41 5.76 -6.94 22.45
C ASP A 41 4.32 -6.79 21.91
N TRP A 42 3.53 -5.91 22.53
CA TRP A 42 2.15 -5.59 22.13
C TRP A 42 2.07 -4.85 20.79
N ILE A 43 0.94 -4.98 20.09
CA ILE A 43 0.62 -4.12 18.96
C ILE A 43 -0.28 -2.99 19.46
N GLN A 44 0.09 -1.76 19.12
CA GLN A 44 -0.77 -0.60 19.27
C GLN A 44 -0.64 0.25 18.00
N ILE A 45 -1.76 0.69 17.44
CA ILE A 45 -1.79 1.42 16.18
C ILE A 45 -2.90 2.47 16.28
N ALA A 46 -2.54 3.73 16.00
CA ALA A 46 -3.48 4.83 15.94
C ALA A 46 -4.30 4.76 14.66
N GLU A 47 -3.62 4.60 13.54
CA GLU A 47 -4.27 4.62 12.23
C GLU A 47 -3.37 3.95 11.20
N VAL A 48 -4.00 3.24 10.27
CA VAL A 48 -3.39 2.68 9.08
C VAL A 48 -3.99 3.37 7.86
N PHE A 49 -3.12 3.96 7.05
CA PHE A 49 -3.48 4.52 5.76
C PHE A 49 -2.91 3.66 4.65
N ALA A 50 -3.78 3.25 3.72
CA ALA A 50 -3.37 2.65 2.46
C ALA A 50 -3.88 3.55 1.33
N PHE A 51 -2.99 4.33 0.73
CA PHE A 51 -3.36 5.28 -0.31
C PHE A 51 -3.33 4.62 -1.67
N GLU A 52 -4.42 4.75 -2.43
CA GLU A 52 -4.54 4.25 -3.79
C GLU A 52 -3.73 5.11 -4.77
N PHE A 53 -3.07 4.46 -5.72
CA PHE A 53 -2.33 5.13 -6.78
C PHE A 53 -3.27 5.95 -7.67
N GLY A 54 -2.92 7.21 -7.90
CA GLY A 54 -3.68 8.14 -8.76
C GLY A 54 -4.80 8.88 -8.03
N SER A 55 -5.73 8.17 -7.37
CA SER A 55 -6.83 8.80 -6.61
C SER A 55 -6.37 9.36 -5.27
N LEU A 56 -5.36 8.73 -4.64
CA LEU A 56 -4.89 9.02 -3.28
C LEU A 56 -5.97 8.84 -2.20
N ASP A 57 -7.02 8.07 -2.49
CA ASP A 57 -8.01 7.70 -1.50
C ASP A 57 -7.43 6.71 -0.48
N ASN A 58 -7.79 6.87 0.80
CA ASN A 58 -7.38 5.92 1.85
C ASN A 58 -8.29 4.67 1.83
N VAL A 59 -7.97 3.70 1.00
CA VAL A 59 -8.77 2.47 0.82
C VAL A 59 -8.79 1.55 2.05
N ALA A 60 -7.94 1.80 3.06
CA ALA A 60 -8.01 1.13 4.36
C ALA A 60 -9.08 1.73 5.29
N SER A 61 -9.47 3.00 5.08
CA SER A 61 -10.37 3.71 5.99
C SER A 61 -11.74 3.05 6.08
N ALA A 62 -12.31 3.03 7.28
CA ALA A 62 -13.70 2.62 7.49
C ALA A 62 -14.69 3.50 6.69
N ALA A 63 -14.37 4.79 6.48
CA ALA A 63 -15.18 5.70 5.67
C ALA A 63 -15.23 5.32 4.19
N GLU A 64 -14.19 4.62 3.70
CA GLU A 64 -14.08 4.12 2.33
C GLU A 64 -14.53 2.65 2.20
N GLY A 65 -15.15 2.09 3.25
CA GLY A 65 -15.64 0.71 3.30
C GLY A 65 -14.63 -0.32 3.82
N GLY A 66 -13.45 0.12 4.27
CA GLY A 66 -12.46 -0.75 4.91
C GLY A 66 -13.00 -1.37 6.20
N THR A 67 -12.50 -2.57 6.53
CA THR A 67 -12.85 -3.25 7.78
C THR A 67 -11.60 -3.77 8.47
N ALA A 68 -11.60 -3.74 9.81
CA ALA A 68 -10.48 -4.23 10.60
C ALA A 68 -10.93 -5.30 11.60
N SER A 69 -10.10 -6.32 11.75
CA SER A 69 -10.25 -7.39 12.75
C SER A 69 -8.88 -7.69 13.37
N ALA A 70 -8.87 -8.28 14.56
CA ALA A 70 -7.62 -8.61 15.24
C ALA A 70 -7.74 -9.97 15.94
N THR A 71 -6.59 -10.64 16.15
CA THR A 71 -6.52 -11.86 16.95
C THR A 71 -7.14 -11.66 18.33
N SER A 72 -6.81 -10.54 18.98
CA SER A 72 -7.40 -10.12 20.23
C SER A 72 -7.41 -8.59 20.34
N SER A 73 -8.15 -8.04 21.30
CA SER A 73 -8.11 -6.61 21.61
C SER A 73 -8.10 -6.41 23.12
N GLY A 74 -7.41 -5.37 23.58
CA GLY A 74 -7.23 -5.05 25.00
C GLY A 74 -7.30 -3.55 25.25
N PHE A 75 -7.32 -3.15 26.53
CA PHE A 75 -7.21 -1.74 26.96
C PHE A 75 -8.23 -0.78 26.33
N GLY A 76 -9.40 -1.30 25.91
CA GLY A 76 -10.42 -0.51 25.24
C GLY A 76 -10.07 -0.10 23.81
N GLY A 77 -9.05 -0.70 23.18
CA GLY A 77 -8.61 -0.41 21.82
C GLY A 77 -9.04 -1.48 20.80
N PRO A 78 -10.26 -1.38 20.23
CA PRO A 78 -10.76 -2.34 19.25
C PRO A 78 -10.05 -2.22 17.90
N ALA A 79 -10.08 -3.28 17.08
CA ALA A 79 -9.42 -3.31 15.77
C ALA A 79 -9.83 -2.17 14.82
N HIS A 80 -11.10 -1.77 14.81
CA HIS A 80 -11.58 -0.66 13.97
C HIS A 80 -11.00 0.70 14.34
N GLY A 81 -10.47 0.85 15.56
CA GLY A 81 -9.78 2.07 15.95
C GLY A 81 -8.53 2.36 15.12
N ALA A 82 -7.96 1.36 14.43
CA ALA A 82 -6.82 1.58 13.53
C ALA A 82 -7.19 2.06 12.12
N ILE A 83 -8.48 2.28 11.83
CA ILE A 83 -8.96 2.72 10.51
C ILE A 83 -10.13 3.72 10.63
N ASP A 84 -10.24 4.38 11.78
CA ASP A 84 -11.39 5.25 12.11
C ASP A 84 -11.22 6.69 11.63
N GLY A 85 -10.08 7.01 11.01
CA GLY A 85 -9.72 8.34 10.53
C GLY A 85 -9.05 9.23 11.58
N ASN A 86 -8.81 8.74 12.80
CA ASN A 86 -8.17 9.50 13.87
C ASN A 86 -6.72 9.06 14.12
N ALA A 87 -5.81 9.67 13.37
CA ALA A 87 -4.37 9.43 13.48
C ALA A 87 -3.66 10.21 14.61
N SER A 88 -4.36 10.64 15.66
CA SER A 88 -3.70 11.25 16.82
C SER A 88 -2.68 10.25 17.41
N PRO A 89 -1.44 10.64 17.73
CA PRO A 89 -0.49 9.72 18.37
C PRO A 89 -0.67 9.69 19.90
N SER A 90 -1.54 10.53 20.46
CA SER A 90 -1.78 10.63 21.90
C SER A 90 -2.75 9.55 22.35
N TYR A 91 -2.41 8.82 23.42
CA TYR A 91 -3.26 7.74 23.94
C TYR A 91 -4.71 8.17 24.21
N GLY A 92 -5.66 7.30 23.82
CA GLY A 92 -7.09 7.52 23.95
C GLY A 92 -7.90 6.31 23.45
N SER A 93 -9.20 6.49 23.24
CA SER A 93 -10.14 5.42 22.84
C SER A 93 -10.15 5.12 21.33
N HIS A 94 -9.24 5.69 20.55
CA HIS A 94 -9.24 5.66 19.09
C HIS A 94 -8.06 4.85 18.51
N PHE A 95 -7.52 3.90 19.27
CA PHE A 95 -6.43 3.05 18.82
C PHE A 95 -6.91 1.62 18.74
N TYR A 96 -6.29 0.83 17.87
CA TYR A 96 -6.18 -0.59 18.13
C TYR A 96 -5.11 -0.85 19.20
N HIS A 97 -5.41 -1.75 20.13
CA HIS A 97 -4.42 -2.33 21.04
C HIS A 97 -4.66 -3.84 21.16
N SER A 98 -3.62 -4.66 20.99
CA SER A 98 -3.74 -6.11 21.15
C SER A 98 -4.13 -6.50 22.58
N GLY A 99 -4.74 -7.67 22.74
CA GLY A 99 -5.15 -8.22 24.04
C GLY A 99 -4.07 -9.04 24.74
N SER A 100 -3.05 -9.48 24.02
CA SER A 100 -1.82 -10.09 24.55
C SER A 100 -0.56 -9.48 23.91
N PRO A 101 0.64 -9.69 24.48
CA PRO A 101 1.90 -9.38 23.81
C PRO A 101 2.38 -10.53 22.91
N GLY A 102 3.27 -10.23 21.97
CA GLY A 102 4.05 -11.23 21.22
C GLY A 102 3.62 -11.40 19.77
N GLY A 103 4.46 -12.11 19.00
CA GLY A 103 4.34 -12.21 17.53
C GLY A 103 3.13 -13.00 16.99
N GLY A 104 2.30 -13.58 17.87
CA GLY A 104 1.04 -14.25 17.49
C GLY A 104 -0.14 -13.30 17.35
N GLU A 105 -0.04 -12.08 17.88
CA GLU A 105 -1.05 -11.05 17.67
C GLU A 105 -0.98 -10.51 16.25
N LYS A 106 -2.15 -10.31 15.66
CA LYS A 106 -2.28 -9.83 14.29
C LYS A 106 -3.45 -8.88 14.18
N LEU A 107 -3.21 -7.74 13.53
CA LEU A 107 -4.25 -6.86 13.00
C LEU A 107 -4.41 -7.18 11.51
N THR A 108 -5.64 -7.37 11.08
CA THR A 108 -6.00 -7.58 9.68
C THR A 108 -6.93 -6.47 9.22
N ILE A 109 -6.60 -5.84 8.09
CA ILE A 109 -7.40 -4.81 7.46
C ILE A 109 -7.79 -5.30 6.08
N ASN A 110 -9.08 -5.45 5.82
CA ASN A 110 -9.58 -5.63 4.47
C ASN A 110 -9.86 -4.25 3.89
N LEU A 111 -9.31 -3.98 2.71
CA LEU A 111 -9.51 -2.74 2.00
C LEU A 111 -10.96 -2.65 1.53
N GLY A 112 -11.52 -1.44 1.49
CA GLY A 112 -12.91 -1.22 1.06
C GLY A 112 -13.16 -1.58 -0.41
N ARG A 113 -12.09 -1.70 -1.19
CA ARG A 113 -12.07 -2.13 -2.58
C ARG A 113 -10.69 -2.67 -2.96
N THR A 114 -10.64 -3.46 -4.02
CA THR A 114 -9.36 -3.84 -4.65
C THR A 114 -8.67 -2.60 -5.19
N ALA A 115 -7.40 -2.40 -4.84
CA ALA A 115 -6.67 -1.18 -5.17
C ALA A 115 -5.23 -1.45 -5.63
N THR A 116 -4.70 -0.56 -6.45
CA THR A 116 -3.24 -0.43 -6.61
C THR A 116 -2.75 0.58 -5.59
N LEU A 117 -1.78 0.23 -4.75
CA LEU A 117 -1.35 1.10 -3.66
C LEU A 117 -0.18 2.01 -4.10
N ASP A 118 -0.27 3.30 -3.78
CA ASP A 118 0.86 4.25 -3.78
C ASP A 118 1.70 4.09 -2.52
N SER A 119 1.04 3.98 -1.37
CA SER A 119 1.73 3.91 -0.10
C SER A 119 0.92 3.30 1.03
N LEU A 120 1.65 2.79 2.01
CA LEU A 120 1.13 2.32 3.28
C LEU A 120 1.81 3.08 4.40
N ARG A 121 1.03 3.74 5.24
CA ARG A 121 1.49 4.50 6.40
C ARG A 121 0.83 3.95 7.65
N ILE A 122 1.61 3.67 8.68
CA ILE A 122 1.12 3.25 9.99
C ILE A 122 1.55 4.30 11.01
N VAL A 123 0.59 4.76 11.82
CA VAL A 123 0.81 5.71 12.89
C VAL A 123 0.75 4.98 14.23
N GLY A 124 1.80 5.13 15.02
CA GLY A 124 1.94 4.59 16.36
C GLY A 124 1.52 5.59 17.43
N ARG A 125 2.11 5.46 18.62
CA ARG A 125 1.86 6.36 19.76
C ARG A 125 3.03 7.32 19.97
N ASN A 126 2.79 8.39 20.72
CA ASN A 126 3.83 9.36 21.08
C ASN A 126 4.51 9.07 22.43
N ASP A 127 3.85 8.34 23.33
CA ASP A 127 4.27 8.14 24.71
C ASP A 127 4.87 6.74 24.98
N LEU A 128 4.42 5.71 24.26
CA LEU A 128 4.88 4.32 24.42
C LEU A 128 5.46 3.72 23.14
N ARG A 129 6.42 4.43 22.55
CA ARG A 129 6.92 4.17 21.20
C ARG A 129 7.73 2.89 21.02
N GLY A 130 8.24 2.28 22.09
CA GLY A 130 9.22 1.18 22.01
C GLY A 130 8.74 -0.06 21.23
N ARG A 131 7.43 -0.19 21.04
CA ARG A 131 6.75 -1.28 20.33
C ARG A 131 6.20 -0.92 18.96
N ASP A 132 6.40 0.30 18.50
CA ASP A 132 5.90 0.79 17.22
C ASP A 132 6.86 0.32 16.10
N PHE A 133 7.04 -1.00 16.01
CA PHE A 133 7.84 -1.68 15.01
C PHE A 133 7.08 -2.92 14.56
N TRP A 134 6.68 -2.93 13.29
CA TRP A 134 5.70 -3.88 12.78
C TRP A 134 6.23 -4.66 11.58
N ASN A 135 5.90 -5.95 11.51
CA ASN A 135 5.97 -6.69 10.26
C ASN A 135 4.65 -6.47 9.52
N VAL A 136 4.74 -6.23 8.22
CA VAL A 136 3.60 -5.87 7.39
C VAL A 136 3.59 -6.76 6.17
N SER A 137 2.42 -7.23 5.76
CA SER A 137 2.23 -7.95 4.51
C SER A 137 0.94 -7.48 3.82
N VAL A 138 1.00 -7.28 2.51
CA VAL A 138 -0.14 -6.89 1.66
C VAL A 138 -0.45 -8.04 0.72
N PHE A 139 -1.73 -8.35 0.57
CA PHE A 139 -2.22 -9.51 -0.18
C PHE A 139 -3.23 -9.11 -1.25
N ASP A 140 -3.26 -9.88 -2.34
CA ASP A 140 -4.38 -9.89 -3.28
C ASP A 140 -5.52 -10.80 -2.81
N ALA A 141 -6.58 -10.89 -3.62
CA ALA A 141 -7.76 -11.72 -3.33
C ALA A 141 -7.47 -13.23 -3.36
N ALA A 142 -6.33 -13.66 -3.90
CA ALA A 142 -5.89 -15.05 -3.98
C ALA A 142 -4.89 -15.41 -2.86
N ASP A 143 -4.77 -14.56 -1.84
CA ASP A 143 -3.79 -14.66 -0.74
C ASP A 143 -2.32 -14.65 -1.20
N THR A 144 -2.04 -14.11 -2.39
CA THR A 144 -0.67 -13.88 -2.85
C THR A 144 -0.10 -12.67 -2.12
N VAL A 145 1.09 -12.82 -1.55
CA VAL A 145 1.84 -11.69 -0.95
C VAL A 145 2.33 -10.77 -2.06
N LEU A 146 1.80 -9.55 -2.12
CA LEU A 146 2.21 -8.48 -3.02
C LEU A 146 3.36 -7.65 -2.45
N PHE A 147 3.42 -7.53 -1.13
CA PHE A 147 4.48 -6.84 -0.40
C PHE A 147 4.66 -7.47 0.97
N SER A 148 5.90 -7.56 1.43
CA SER A 148 6.23 -7.87 2.82
C SER A 148 7.44 -7.07 3.26
N GLY A 149 7.39 -6.52 4.46
CA GLY A 149 8.46 -5.66 4.98
C GLY A 149 8.25 -5.31 6.44
N GLN A 150 9.19 -4.54 7.00
CA GLN A 150 9.07 -4.03 8.36
C GLN A 150 8.95 -2.51 8.34
N LEU A 151 8.07 -1.97 9.19
CA LEU A 151 7.85 -0.54 9.38
C LEU A 151 8.19 -0.16 10.82
N ASP A 152 9.20 0.68 10.99
CA ASP A 152 9.73 1.11 12.29
C ASP A 152 9.41 2.60 12.52
N ALA A 153 8.50 2.86 13.45
CA ALA A 153 8.11 4.20 13.85
C ALA A 153 8.66 4.57 15.24
N ARG A 154 9.65 3.86 15.78
CA ARG A 154 10.15 4.11 17.15
C ARG A 154 10.96 5.40 17.29
N THR A 155 11.56 5.86 16.19
CA THR A 155 12.51 7.00 16.18
C THR A 155 12.05 8.19 15.32
N THR A 156 10.94 8.07 14.59
CA THR A 156 10.43 9.12 13.69
C THR A 156 9.89 10.33 14.46
N ALA A 157 9.99 11.56 13.95
CA ALA A 157 9.41 12.73 14.63
C ALA A 157 7.87 12.72 14.62
N ASN A 158 7.27 12.10 13.60
CA ASN A 158 5.83 12.09 13.35
C ASN A 158 5.11 10.85 13.90
N PHE A 159 5.82 10.00 14.65
CA PHE A 159 5.27 8.76 15.22
C PHE A 159 4.69 7.79 14.19
N ASP A 160 5.14 7.89 12.94
CA ASP A 160 4.68 7.06 11.84
C ASP A 160 5.84 6.39 11.09
N ALA A 161 5.48 5.40 10.29
CA ALA A 161 6.36 4.75 9.33
C ALA A 161 5.61 4.57 8.01
N VAL A 162 6.31 4.75 6.89
CA VAL A 162 5.73 4.76 5.55
C VAL A 162 6.49 3.80 4.64
N ALA A 163 5.78 2.87 4.01
CA ALA A 163 6.21 2.18 2.80
C ALA A 163 5.70 2.95 1.58
N LYS A 164 6.59 3.30 0.66
CA LYS A 164 6.25 3.82 -0.67
C LYS A 164 6.39 2.70 -1.70
N PHE A 165 5.42 2.62 -2.61
CA PHE A 165 5.38 1.63 -3.68
C PHE A 165 5.62 2.30 -5.04
N ASP A 166 6.13 1.54 -5.98
CA ASP A 166 6.34 2.06 -7.33
C ASP A 166 5.03 2.16 -8.09
N ALA A 167 4.93 3.21 -8.89
CA ALA A 167 3.83 3.38 -9.82
C ALA A 167 3.71 2.15 -10.75
N PRO A 168 2.49 1.66 -11.02
CA PRO A 168 2.30 0.66 -12.06
C PRO A 168 2.75 1.22 -13.41
N SER A 169 3.20 0.34 -14.32
CA SER A 169 3.52 0.76 -15.69
C SER A 169 2.23 1.19 -16.41
N VAL A 170 1.95 2.49 -16.38
CA VAL A 170 0.89 3.08 -17.21
C VAL A 170 1.38 3.03 -18.65
N GLY A 171 0.68 2.27 -19.50
CA GLY A 171 0.98 2.15 -20.93
C GLY A 171 1.16 3.54 -21.56
N GLY A 172 2.10 3.64 -22.50
CA GLY A 172 2.52 4.91 -23.09
C GLY A 172 1.34 5.82 -23.43
N ILE A 173 1.37 7.04 -22.88
CA ILE A 173 0.48 8.13 -23.27
C ILE A 173 0.53 8.20 -24.79
N PRO A 174 -0.62 8.23 -25.52
CA PRO A 174 -0.63 8.41 -26.96
C PRO A 174 0.30 9.55 -27.32
N GLU A 175 1.39 9.16 -27.97
CA GLU A 175 2.63 9.91 -27.89
C GLU A 175 2.45 11.35 -28.40
N PRO A 176 3.36 12.27 -28.05
CA PRO A 176 3.47 13.59 -28.68
C PRO A 176 3.40 13.55 -30.21
N SER A 177 3.71 12.40 -30.83
CA SER A 177 3.54 12.13 -32.26
C SER A 177 2.08 12.21 -32.73
N THR A 178 1.09 11.82 -31.93
CA THR A 178 -0.34 11.96 -32.29
C THR A 178 -0.70 13.44 -32.45
N TRP A 179 -0.26 14.26 -31.49
CA TRP A 179 -0.42 15.72 -31.54
C TRP A 179 0.37 16.33 -32.69
N ALA A 180 1.62 15.89 -32.88
CA ALA A 180 2.47 16.36 -33.96
C ALA A 180 1.89 16.01 -35.34
N MET A 181 1.30 14.83 -35.51
CA MET A 181 0.66 14.40 -36.77
C MET A 181 -0.64 15.14 -37.03
N MET A 182 -1.43 15.45 -35.99
CA MET A 182 -2.59 16.34 -36.14
C MET A 182 -2.16 17.76 -36.53
N ILE A 183 -1.16 18.32 -35.84
CA ILE A 183 -0.64 19.66 -36.14
C ILE A 183 0.00 19.70 -37.53
N LEU A 184 0.78 18.69 -37.92
CA LEU A 184 1.35 18.57 -39.27
C LEU A 184 0.25 18.40 -40.32
N GLY A 185 -0.74 17.55 -40.08
CA GLY A 185 -1.85 17.32 -41.00
C GLY A 185 -2.69 18.58 -41.22
N PHE A 186 -3.14 19.22 -40.13
CA PHE A 186 -3.91 20.47 -40.21
C PHE A 186 -3.07 21.65 -40.70
N GLY A 187 -1.79 21.72 -40.29
CA GLY A 187 -0.83 22.72 -40.75
C GLY A 187 -0.58 22.63 -42.25
N ALA A 188 -0.34 21.41 -42.77
CA ALA A 188 -0.13 21.14 -44.19
C ALA A 188 -1.39 21.44 -45.02
N ALA A 189 -2.57 20.99 -44.57
CA ALA A 189 -3.84 21.30 -45.23
C ALA A 189 -4.10 22.82 -45.27
N GLY A 190 -3.88 23.51 -44.16
CA GLY A 190 -4.00 24.97 -44.07
C GLY A 190 -3.00 25.72 -44.96
N ALA A 191 -1.76 25.25 -45.05
CA ALA A 191 -0.73 25.81 -45.92
C ALA A 191 -1.10 25.64 -47.41
N ALA A 192 -1.61 24.48 -47.81
CA ALA A 192 -2.05 24.18 -49.18
C ALA A 192 -3.28 25.01 -49.61
N MET A 193 -4.18 25.37 -48.68
CA MET A 193 -5.28 26.29 -48.98
C MET A 193 -4.78 27.74 -49.14
N ARG A 194 -3.80 28.17 -48.34
CA ARG A 194 -3.23 29.52 -48.41
C ARG A 194 -2.41 29.76 -49.68
N SER A 195 -1.67 28.77 -50.18
CA SER A 195 -0.86 28.91 -51.40
C SER A 195 -1.73 29.20 -52.63
N ARG A 196 -2.93 28.58 -52.74
CA ARG A 196 -3.85 28.78 -53.87
C ARG A 196 -4.40 30.20 -53.98
N ARG A 197 -4.54 30.95 -52.88
CA ARG A 197 -5.01 32.34 -52.91
C ARG A 197 -3.98 33.32 -53.49
N ARG A 198 -2.70 32.94 -53.55
CA ARG A 198 -1.63 33.83 -54.06
C ARG A 198 -1.43 33.77 -55.57
N VAL A 199 -2.11 32.86 -56.28
CA VAL A 199 -1.95 32.64 -57.73
C VAL A 199 -2.91 33.51 -58.57
N ALA A 200 -3.84 34.24 -57.96
CA ALA A 200 -4.81 35.08 -58.67
C ALA A 200 -4.53 36.58 -58.50
N VAL A 201 -3.44 37.08 -59.09
CA VAL A 201 -3.31 38.48 -59.54
C VAL A 201 -2.40 38.46 -60.79
N VAL A 202 -3.01 38.48 -61.97
CA VAL A 202 -2.41 38.90 -63.25
C VAL A 202 -3.23 40.09 -63.72
#